data_AF-A0AAU4RAK4-F1
#
_entry.id   AF-A0AAU4RAK4-F1
#
_cell.length_a   1.000
_cell.length_b   1.000
_cell.length_c   1.000
_cell.angle_alpha   90.00
_cell.angle_beta   90.00
_cell.angle_gamma   90.00
#
_symmetry.space_group_name_H-M   'P 1'
#
loop_
_entity.id
_entity.type
_entity.pdbx_description
1 polymer ?
#
loop_
_entity_poly.entity_id
_entity_poly.type
_entity_poly.pdbx_seq_one_letter_code
_entity_poly.pdbx_strand_id
1 'polypeptide(L)'
;MKTEDTSVAGGPPPGLLRRLLRRSWRHRQADGALTAVFVIADLLLVGAILLLGTEGVFTEDWLGYPGMMDPNGATYQPGCVRFLWRVEAVTVGMAVAWRLWTAAATQLVLLTAGAAFIGSLSTYWNP
;
A
#
# COMPACT_ATOMS: atom_id res chain seq x y z
N MET A 1 3.73 -61.40 20.45
CA MET A 1 4.81 -60.99 19.53
C MET A 1 4.32 -59.76 18.79
N LYS A 2 4.97 -58.63 19.08
CA LYS A 2 5.00 -57.31 18.40
C LYS A 2 3.69 -56.70 17.85
N THR A 3 3.22 -55.69 18.57
CA THR A 3 2.44 -54.55 18.12
C THR A 3 3.23 -53.73 17.09
N GLU A 4 2.66 -53.51 15.90
CA GLU A 4 3.14 -52.51 14.95
C GLU A 4 2.19 -51.31 14.96
N ASP A 5 2.57 -50.31 15.76
CA ASP A 5 2.04 -48.95 15.70
C ASP A 5 2.50 -48.30 14.39
N THR A 6 1.63 -48.29 13.39
CA THR A 6 1.77 -47.39 12.24
C THR A 6 1.50 -45.96 12.72
N SER A 7 2.58 -45.26 13.05
CA SER A 7 2.67 -43.80 13.18
C SER A 7 2.10 -43.13 11.92
N VAL A 8 0.80 -42.84 11.93
CA VAL A 8 0.19 -41.94 10.97
C VAL A 8 0.66 -40.54 11.35
N ALA A 9 1.61 -40.04 10.55
CA ALA A 9 2.11 -38.68 10.59
C ALA A 9 0.94 -37.71 10.86
N GLY A 10 1.02 -37.02 12.00
CA GLY A 10 0.01 -36.09 12.48
C GLY A 10 -0.19 -34.95 11.51
N GLY A 11 -1.09 -35.16 10.54
CA GLY A 11 -1.73 -34.06 9.84
C GLY A 11 -2.46 -33.18 10.87
N PRO A 12 -2.40 -31.84 10.75
CA PRO A 12 -3.08 -30.96 11.69
C PRO A 12 -4.55 -31.37 11.76
N PRO A 13 -5.14 -31.50 12.96
CA PRO A 13 -6.46 -32.08 13.12
C PRO A 13 -7.47 -31.34 12.23
N PRO A 14 -8.36 -32.04 11.51
CA PRO A 14 -9.31 -31.46 10.57
C PRO A 14 -10.29 -30.56 11.31
N GLY A 15 -9.90 -29.30 11.50
CA GLY A 15 -10.56 -28.38 12.42
C GLY A 15 -9.64 -27.29 12.96
N LEU A 16 -8.33 -27.50 13.00
CA LEU A 16 -7.36 -26.50 13.46
C LEU A 16 -7.28 -25.32 12.49
N LEU A 17 -7.18 -25.60 11.18
CA LEU A 17 -7.32 -24.59 10.12
C LEU A 17 -8.68 -23.90 10.18
N ARG A 18 -9.77 -24.65 10.42
CA ARG A 18 -11.14 -24.11 10.48
C ARG A 18 -11.39 -23.22 11.71
N ARG A 19 -10.74 -23.52 12.85
CA ARG A 19 -10.74 -22.69 14.06
C ARG A 19 -9.85 -21.46 13.91
N LEU A 20 -8.68 -21.59 13.28
CA LEU A 20 -7.81 -20.45 12.96
C LEU A 20 -8.46 -19.50 11.93
N LEU A 21 -9.22 -20.04 10.99
CA LEU A 21 -9.98 -19.29 9.97
C LEU A 21 -11.34 -18.76 10.47
N ARG A 22 -11.85 -19.27 11.60
CA ARG A 22 -12.96 -18.65 12.36
C ARG A 22 -12.44 -17.42 13.10
N ARG A 23 -11.93 -16.46 12.33
CA ARG A 23 -11.74 -15.08 12.76
C ARG A 23 -13.11 -14.57 13.24
N SER A 24 -13.17 -14.00 14.44
CA SER A 24 -14.43 -13.51 14.99
C SER A 24 -15.06 -12.52 14.01
N TRP A 25 -16.39 -12.55 13.87
CA TRP A 25 -17.13 -11.67 12.95
C TRP A 25 -16.72 -10.20 13.11
N ARG A 26 -16.55 -9.77 14.37
CA ARG A 26 -16.05 -8.43 14.74
C ARG A 26 -14.70 -8.10 14.13
N HIS A 27 -13.80 -9.07 14.05
CA HIS A 27 -12.46 -8.85 13.51
C HIS A 27 -12.48 -8.70 11.98
N ARG A 28 -13.40 -9.38 11.29
CA ARG A 28 -13.65 -9.16 9.85
C ARG A 28 -14.30 -7.81 9.57
N GLN A 29 -15.22 -7.37 10.44
CA GLN A 29 -15.81 -6.03 10.34
C GLN A 29 -14.78 -4.92 10.54
N ALA A 30 -13.88 -5.08 11.52
CA ALA A 30 -12.78 -4.14 11.74
C ALA A 30 -11.82 -4.09 10.54
N ASP A 31 -11.48 -5.24 9.96
CA ASP A 31 -10.66 -5.35 8.74
C ASP A 31 -11.33 -4.61 7.57
N GLY A 32 -12.62 -4.82 7.35
CA GLY A 32 -13.40 -4.13 6.33
C GLY A 32 -13.50 -2.62 6.55
N ALA A 33 -13.76 -2.18 7.78
CA ALA A 33 -13.84 -0.75 8.11
C ALA A 33 -12.50 -0.04 7.91
N LEU A 34 -11.40 -0.64 8.38
CA LEU A 34 -10.06 -0.11 8.15
C LEU A 34 -9.71 -0.10 6.67
N THR A 35 -10.09 -1.13 5.92
CA THR A 35 -9.91 -1.18 4.47
C THR A 35 -10.61 0.01 3.80
N ALA A 36 -11.86 0.31 4.16
CA ALA A 36 -12.59 1.45 3.60
C ALA A 36 -11.92 2.79 3.93
N VAL A 37 -11.45 2.97 5.17
CA VAL A 37 -10.70 4.16 5.60
C VAL A 37 -9.42 4.31 4.77
N PHE A 38 -8.69 3.21 4.59
CA PHE A 38 -7.47 3.18 3.78
C PHE A 38 -7.72 3.56 2.32
N VAL A 39 -8.77 3.01 1.69
CA VAL A 39 -9.14 3.36 0.32
C VAL A 39 -9.41 4.87 0.19
N ILE A 40 -10.19 5.44 1.12
CA ILE A 40 -10.51 6.87 1.10
C ILE A 40 -9.24 7.70 1.29
N ALA A 41 -8.40 7.34 2.27
CA ALA A 41 -7.14 8.02 2.54
C ALA A 41 -6.19 7.97 1.33
N ASP A 42 -6.06 6.82 0.66
CA ASP A 42 -5.21 6.66 -0.53
C ASP A 42 -5.71 7.53 -1.68
N LEU A 43 -7.02 7.56 -1.93
CA LEU A 43 -7.62 8.39 -2.97
C LEU A 43 -7.43 9.88 -2.70
N LEU A 44 -7.60 10.31 -1.44
CA LEU A 44 -7.34 11.69 -1.03
C LEU A 44 -5.85 12.04 -1.16
N LEU A 45 -4.95 11.12 -0.80
CA LEU A 45 -3.51 11.32 -0.92
C LEU A 45 -3.09 11.47 -2.38
N VAL A 46 -3.51 10.54 -3.24
CA VAL A 46 -3.22 10.62 -4.69
C VAL A 46 -3.85 11.88 -5.28
N GLY A 47 -5.10 12.21 -4.91
CA GLY A 47 -5.76 13.43 -5.34
C GLY A 47 -5.02 14.70 -4.93
N ALA A 48 -4.51 14.76 -3.69
CA ALA A 48 -3.70 15.87 -3.20
C ALA A 48 -2.37 15.98 -3.95
N ILE A 49 -1.70 14.84 -4.22
CA ILE A 49 -0.46 14.84 -5.02
C ILE A 49 -0.72 15.43 -6.42
N LEU A 50 -1.81 15.01 -7.07
CA LEU A 50 -2.19 15.52 -8.38
C LEU A 50 -2.52 17.01 -8.34
N LEU A 51 -3.32 17.47 -7.36
CA LEU A 51 -3.70 18.87 -7.22
C LEU A 51 -2.48 19.77 -6.97
N LEU A 52 -1.61 19.38 -6.05
CA LEU A 52 -0.38 20.13 -5.77
C LEU A 52 0.61 20.08 -6.95
N GLY A 53 0.57 18.99 -7.73
CA GLY A 53 1.31 18.86 -8.98
C GLY A 53 0.79 19.79 -10.08
N THR A 54 -0.52 20.01 -10.17
CA THR A 54 -1.13 20.94 -11.15
C THR A 54 -0.90 22.41 -10.80
N GLU A 55 -0.84 22.75 -9.52
CA GLU A 55 -0.62 24.12 -9.03
C GLU A 55 0.86 24.52 -9.03
N GLY A 56 1.78 23.63 -9.44
CA GLY A 56 3.22 23.90 -9.40
C GLY A 56 3.82 24.04 -7.98
N VAL A 57 3.03 23.80 -6.93
CA VAL A 57 3.46 23.92 -5.53
C VAL A 57 4.64 22.97 -5.22
N PHE A 58 4.72 21.83 -5.89
CA PHE A 58 5.87 20.92 -5.76
C PHE A 58 7.13 21.36 -6.51
N THR A 59 7.07 22.32 -7.44
CA THR A 59 8.26 22.80 -8.15
C THR A 59 9.10 23.79 -7.34
N GLU A 60 8.50 24.52 -6.39
CA GLU A 60 9.18 25.61 -5.69
C GLU A 60 9.61 25.24 -4.27
N ASP A 61 8.72 24.63 -3.46
CA ASP A 61 8.99 24.44 -2.02
C ASP A 61 9.67 23.11 -1.67
N TRP A 62 9.58 22.08 -2.53
CA TRP A 62 10.12 20.75 -2.24
C TRP A 62 11.55 20.52 -2.76
N LEU A 63 11.95 21.24 -3.81
CA LEU A 63 13.24 21.05 -4.47
C LEU A 63 14.26 22.14 -4.12
N GLY A 64 13.84 23.19 -3.40
CA GLY A 64 14.71 24.29 -2.98
C GLY A 64 15.39 25.02 -4.15
N TYR A 65 14.89 24.85 -5.38
CA TYR A 65 15.50 25.36 -6.59
C TYR A 65 14.50 26.20 -7.39
N PRO A 66 14.76 27.50 -7.62
CA PRO A 66 13.83 28.44 -8.25
C PRO A 66 13.86 28.33 -9.78
N GLY A 67 13.70 27.12 -10.31
CA GLY A 67 13.94 26.83 -11.72
C GLY A 67 12.77 26.14 -12.41
N MET A 68 11.67 26.86 -12.66
CA MET A 68 10.61 26.43 -13.60
C MET A 68 11.10 26.30 -15.06
N MET A 69 12.39 26.54 -15.33
CA MET A 69 12.99 26.63 -16.67
C MET A 69 14.30 25.83 -16.79
N ASP A 70 14.55 24.85 -15.92
CA ASP A 70 15.65 23.90 -16.13
C ASP A 70 15.13 22.68 -16.91
N PRO A 71 15.60 22.40 -18.15
CA PRO A 71 15.30 21.16 -18.85
C PRO A 71 15.87 19.90 -18.16
N ASN A 72 16.76 20.07 -17.16
CA ASN A 72 17.16 19.02 -16.21
C ASN A 72 16.47 19.15 -14.84
N GLY A 73 15.48 20.03 -14.73
CA GLY A 73 14.75 20.30 -13.51
C GLY A 73 14.14 19.01 -12.97
N ALA A 74 14.52 18.64 -11.75
CA ALA A 74 13.97 17.46 -11.10
C ALA A 74 12.44 17.62 -11.05
N THR A 75 11.73 16.72 -11.71
CA THR A 75 10.28 16.75 -11.71
C THR A 75 9.78 16.23 -10.35
N TYR A 76 8.56 16.56 -9.92
CA TYR A 76 8.08 16.16 -8.60
C TYR A 76 7.75 14.64 -8.49
N GLN A 77 7.51 13.97 -9.63
CA GLN A 77 7.01 12.58 -9.65
C GLN A 77 7.97 11.60 -8.96
N PRO A 78 9.31 11.59 -9.18
CA PRO A 78 10.21 10.66 -8.50
C PRO A 78 10.18 10.79 -6.96
N GLY A 79 10.00 12.01 -6.45
CA GLY A 79 9.83 12.27 -5.02
C GLY A 79 8.52 11.69 -4.49
N CYS A 80 7.41 11.94 -5.19
CA CYS A 80 6.09 11.42 -4.84
C CYS A 80 6.02 9.89 -4.94
N VAL A 81 6.61 9.26 -5.95
CA VAL A 81 6.68 7.80 -6.09
C VAL A 81 7.42 7.17 -4.91
N ARG A 82 8.59 7.72 -4.55
CA ARG A 82 9.35 7.25 -3.37
C ARG A 82 8.56 7.44 -2.08
N PHE A 83 7.84 8.55 -1.95
CA PHE A 83 6.97 8.82 -0.81
C PHE A 83 5.85 7.77 -0.72
N LEU A 84 5.16 7.48 -1.82
CA LEU A 84 4.08 6.48 -1.86
C LEU A 84 4.59 5.08 -1.51
N TRP A 85 5.75 4.66 -2.02
CA TRP A 85 6.35 3.37 -1.63
C TRP A 85 6.71 3.31 -0.14
N ARG A 86 7.13 4.42 0.47
CA ARG A 86 7.39 4.46 1.91
C ARG A 86 6.11 4.35 2.71
N VAL A 87 5.06 5.07 2.31
CA VAL A 87 3.73 4.98 2.92
C VAL A 87 3.22 3.54 2.81
N GLU A 88 3.30 2.95 1.62
CA GLU A 88 2.91 1.57 1.35
C GLU A 88 3.62 0.57 2.25
N ALA A 89 4.95 0.66 2.36
CA ALA A 89 5.73 -0.25 3.22
C ALA A 89 5.28 -0.15 4.69
N VAL A 90 4.99 1.06 5.18
CA VAL A 90 4.53 1.28 6.55
C VAL A 90 3.11 0.74 6.75
N THR A 91 2.17 1.07 5.88
CA THR A 91 0.76 0.70 6.04
C THR A 91 0.55 -0.79 5.82
N VAL A 92 1.19 -1.40 4.83
CA VAL A 92 1.19 -2.85 4.62
C VAL A 92 1.85 -3.56 5.80
N GLY A 93 2.99 -3.06 6.29
CA GLY A 93 3.68 -3.63 7.46
C GLY A 93 2.80 -3.63 8.71
N MET A 94 2.13 -2.50 9.00
CA MET A 94 1.18 -2.40 10.11
C MET A 94 -0.03 -3.33 9.93
N ALA A 95 -0.60 -3.37 8.72
CA ALA A 95 -1.73 -4.23 8.42
C ALA A 95 -1.38 -5.72 8.59
N VAL A 96 -0.21 -6.15 8.11
CA VAL A 96 0.28 -7.53 8.28
C VAL A 96 0.53 -7.85 9.76
N ALA A 97 1.14 -6.94 10.53
CA ALA A 97 1.37 -7.12 11.96
C ALA A 97 0.05 -7.32 12.74
N TRP A 98 -1.02 -6.62 12.33
CA TRP A 98 -2.36 -6.75 12.90
C TRP A 98 -3.22 -7.83 12.22
N ARG A 99 -2.62 -8.62 11.31
CA ARG A 99 -3.26 -9.67 10.52
C ARG A 99 -4.42 -9.17 9.66
N LEU A 100 -4.49 -7.88 9.34
CA LEU A 100 -5.53 -7.23 8.54
C LEU A 100 -5.27 -7.46 7.05
N TRP A 101 -5.55 -8.67 6.57
CA TRP A 101 -5.14 -9.10 5.24
C TRP A 101 -5.83 -8.35 4.10
N THR A 102 -7.10 -7.95 4.28
CA THR A 102 -7.79 -7.17 3.25
C THR A 102 -7.23 -5.76 3.18
N ALA A 103 -6.94 -5.13 4.32
CA ALA A 103 -6.30 -3.83 4.36
C ALA A 103 -4.90 -3.88 3.73
N ALA A 104 -4.09 -4.89 4.08
CA ALA A 104 -2.74 -5.07 3.53
C ALA A 104 -2.76 -5.24 2.00
N ALA A 105 -3.65 -6.10 1.48
CA ALA A 105 -3.76 -6.32 0.04
C ALA A 105 -4.24 -5.06 -0.69
N THR A 106 -5.17 -4.31 -0.08
CA THR A 106 -5.72 -3.09 -0.66
C THR A 106 -4.67 -1.99 -0.73
N GLN A 107 -3.92 -1.78 0.35
CA GLN A 107 -2.83 -0.80 0.40
C GLN A 107 -1.74 -1.11 -0.62
N LEU A 108 -1.36 -2.39 -0.74
CA LEU A 108 -0.38 -2.83 -1.75
C LEU A 108 -0.87 -2.47 -3.17
N VAL A 109 -2.13 -2.79 -3.49
CA VAL A 109 -2.66 -2.52 -4.84
C VAL A 109 -2.82 -1.03 -5.10
N LEU A 110 -3.45 -0.28 -4.20
CA LEU A 110 -3.79 1.13 -4.44
C LEU A 110 -2.55 2.02 -4.46
N LEU A 111 -1.61 1.84 -3.52
CA LEU A 111 -0.42 2.68 -3.47
C LEU A 111 0.58 2.31 -4.56
N THR A 112 0.74 1.03 -4.89
CA THR A 112 1.52 0.63 -6.07
C THR A 112 0.90 1.20 -7.36
N ALA A 113 -0.41 1.07 -7.55
CA ALA A 113 -1.09 1.61 -8.73
C ALA A 113 -1.02 3.14 -8.79
N GLY A 114 -1.20 3.83 -7.66
CA GLY A 114 -1.07 5.28 -7.54
C GLY A 114 0.34 5.76 -7.85
N ALA A 115 1.36 5.07 -7.34
CA ALA A 115 2.76 5.37 -7.64
C ALA A 115 3.09 5.14 -9.12
N ALA A 116 2.62 4.03 -9.71
CA ALA A 116 2.81 3.75 -11.13
C ALA A 116 2.09 4.79 -12.01
N PHE A 117 0.89 5.20 -11.63
CA PHE A 117 0.14 6.25 -12.32
C PHE A 117 0.86 7.59 -12.25
N ILE A 118 1.28 8.05 -11.07
CA ILE A 118 2.02 9.31 -10.92
C ILE A 118 3.34 9.24 -11.69
N GLY A 119 4.05 8.12 -11.61
CA GLY A 119 5.30 7.90 -12.35
C GLY A 119 5.13 7.88 -13.87
N SER A 120 3.94 7.55 -14.39
CA SER A 120 3.66 7.55 -15.83
C SER A 120 3.22 8.90 -16.37
N LEU A 121 2.89 9.87 -15.50
CA LEU A 121 2.55 11.22 -15.94
C LEU A 121 3.79 11.89 -16.55
N SER A 122 3.77 12.06 -17.87
CA SER A 122 4.72 12.93 -18.57
C SER A 122 4.52 14.37 -18.12
N THR A 123 5.52 14.97 -17.48
CA THR A 123 5.52 16.42 -17.24
C THR A 123 5.62 17.12 -18.60
N TYR A 124 4.80 18.15 -18.80
CA TYR A 124 4.69 18.98 -20.02
C TYR A 124 5.98 19.73 -20.44
N TRP A 125 7.10 19.46 -19.77
CA TRP A 125 8.38 20.15 -19.94
C TRP A 125 9.48 19.21 -20.44
N ASN A 126 9.15 18.42 -21.46
CA ASN A 126 10.13 17.69 -22.25
C ASN A 126 10.05 18.21 -23.70
N PRO A 127 10.93 19.13 -24.14
CA PRO A 127 11.21 19.29 -25.56
C PRO A 127 11.91 18.04 -26.13
#